data_AF-A0A832T3R8-F1
#
_entry.id   AF-A0A832T3R8-F1
#
_cell.length_a   1.000
_cell.length_b   1.000
_cell.length_c   1.000
_cell.angle_alpha   90.00
_cell.angle_beta   90.00
_cell.angle_gamma   90.00
#
_symmetry.space_group_name_H-M   'P 1'
#
loop_
_entity.id
_entity.type
_entity.pdbx_description
1 polymer ?
#
loop_
_entity_poly.entity_id
_entity_poly.type
_entity_poly.pdbx_seq_one_letter_code
_entity_poly.pdbx_strand_id
1 'polypeptide(L)' 'MTVERELWKWLEVAKRSGRRGWVLIKEGKIVGVFEERKDAIMAAKEPGLYLLTFVE' A
#
# COMPACT_ATOMS: atom_id res chain seq x y z
N MET A 1 18.28 -10.22 -0.90
CA MET A 1 16.86 -9.92 -1.21
C MET A 1 16.76 -8.43 -1.48
N THR A 2 16.31 -8.02 -2.66
CA THR A 2 16.22 -6.60 -3.03
C THR A 2 14.87 -6.05 -2.59
N VAL A 3 14.86 -4.84 -2.01
CA VAL A 3 13.63 -4.13 -1.59
C VAL A 3 12.59 -4.07 -2.72
N GLU A 4 13.04 -3.89 -3.96
CA GLU A 4 12.18 -3.88 -5.15
C GLU A 4 11.32 -5.15 -5.29
N ARG A 5 11.90 -6.33 -5.04
CA ARG A 5 11.18 -7.60 -5.17
C ARG A 5 10.05 -7.73 -4.15
N GLU A 6 10.26 -7.20 -2.95
CA GLU A 6 9.24 -7.17 -1.90
C GLU A 6 8.14 -6.16 -2.23
N LEU A 7 8.49 -4.97 -2.73
CA LEU A 7 7.50 -3.98 -3.17
C LEU A 7 6.62 -4.51 -4.31
N TRP A 8 7.18 -5.28 -5.25
CA TRP A 8 6.41 -5.96 -6.30
C TRP A 8 5.39 -6.95 -5.73
N LYS A 9 5.77 -7.75 -4.74
CA LYS A 9 4.82 -8.66 -4.06
C LYS A 9 3.70 -7.88 -3.38
N TRP A 10 4.02 -6.74 -2.76
CA TRP A 10 3.04 -5.90 -2.08
C TRP A 10 2.06 -5.26 -3.08
N LEU A 11 2.55 -4.83 -4.24
CA LEU A 11 1.69 -4.32 -5.31
C LEU A 11 0.72 -5.40 -5.81
N GLU A 12 1.17 -6.64 -5.97
CA GLU A 12 0.31 -7.77 -6.32
C GLU A 12 -0.77 -8.02 -5.26
N VAL A 13 -0.45 -7.89 -3.97
CA VAL A 13 -1.44 -7.96 -2.88
C VAL A 13 -2.50 -6.87 -3.04
N ALA A 14 -2.11 -5.63 -3.36
CA ALA A 14 -3.04 -4.53 -3.60
C ALA A 14 -4.02 -4.85 -4.73
N LYS A 15 -3.51 -5.25 -5.90
CA LYS A 15 -4.30 -5.55 -7.10
C LYS A 15 -5.27 -6.72 -6.89
N ARG A 16 -4.82 -7.78 -6.20
CA ARG A 16 -5.64 -8.97 -5.95
C ARG A 16 -6.67 -8.79 -4.85
N SER A 17 -6.60 -7.69 -4.09
CA SER A 17 -7.55 -7.42 -3.00
C SER A 17 -8.95 -7.05 -3.47
N GLY A 18 -9.13 -6.71 -4.76
CA GLY A 18 -10.39 -6.23 -5.32
C GLY A 18 -10.82 -4.84 -4.83
N ARG A 19 -9.95 -4.14 -4.10
CA ARG A 19 -10.21 -2.79 -3.59
C ARG A 19 -9.74 -1.74 -4.60
N ARG A 20 -10.48 -0.63 -4.68
CA ARG A 20 -10.21 0.49 -5.59
C ARG A 20 -9.89 1.75 -4.80
N GLY A 21 -8.96 2.56 -5.31
CA GLY A 21 -8.48 3.79 -4.68
C GLY A 21 -7.01 3.72 -4.27
N TRP A 22 -6.59 4.64 -3.39
CA TRP A 22 -5.25 4.68 -2.84
C TRP A 22 -5.08 3.60 -1.76
N VAL A 23 -4.28 2.59 -2.05
CA VAL A 23 -3.98 1.49 -1.14
C VAL A 23 -2.64 1.76 -0.44
N LEU A 24 -2.67 1.78 0.89
CA LEU A 24 -1.48 1.85 1.73
C LEU A 24 -1.13 0.46 2.25
N ILE A 25 0.12 0.04 2.05
CA ILE A 25 0.61 -1.28 2.43
C ILE A 25 1.84 -1.15 3.31
N LYS A 26 1.90 -1.93 4.38
CA LYS A 26 3.06 -2.07 5.26
C LYS A 26 3.34 -3.54 5.47
N GLU A 27 4.57 -3.99 5.24
CA GLU A 27 5.00 -5.38 5.47
C GLU A 27 4.08 -6.41 4.80
N GLY A 28 3.62 -6.09 3.58
CA GLY A 28 2.72 -6.93 2.79
C GLY A 28 1.26 -6.94 3.25
N LYS A 29 0.89 -6.16 4.27
CA LYS A 29 -0.49 -6.02 4.78
C LYS A 29 -1.10 -4.71 4.33
N ILE A 30 -2.34 -4.76 3.86
CA ILE A 30 -3.10 -3.54 3.54
C ILE A 30 -3.48 -2.85 4.84
N VAL A 31 -2.93 -1.67 5.06
CA VAL A 31 -3.23 -0.79 6.21
C VAL A 31 -4.57 -0.10 6.01
N GLY A 32 -4.86 0.32 4.78
CA GLY A 32 -6.11 0.99 4.44
C GLY A 32 -6.25 1.23 2.95
N VAL A 33 -7.48 1.57 2.54
CA VAL A 33 -7.80 2.04 1.19
C VAL A 33 -8.53 3.37 1.32
N PHE A 34 -8.10 4.35 0.55
CA PHE A 34 -8.47 5.74 0.71
C PHE A 34 -8.89 6.32 -0.64
N GLU A 35 -9.85 7.23 -0.62
CA GLU A 35 -10.26 7.97 -1.83
C GLU A 35 -9.20 9.01 -2.21
N GLU A 36 -8.60 9.67 -1.22
CA GLU A 36 -7.57 10.67 -1.42
C GLU A 36 -6.18 10.21 -0.97
N ARG A 37 -5.16 10.62 -1.74
CA ARG A 37 -3.75 10.33 -1.43
C ARG A 37 -3.31 10.88 -0.07
N LYS A 38 -3.82 12.06 0.32
CA LYS A 38 -3.45 12.75 1.57
C LYS A 38 -3.82 11.91 2.80
N ASP A 39 -4.99 11.26 2.76
CA ASP A 39 -5.51 10.47 3.87
C ASP A 39 -4.68 9.19 4.06
N ALA A 40 -4.23 8.59 2.96
CA ALA A 40 -3.29 7.47 3.00
C ALA A 40 -1.95 7.84 3.64
N ILE A 41 -1.42 9.04 3.36
CA ILE A 41 -0.17 9.51 3.99
C ILE A 41 -0.38 9.75 5.49
N MET A 42 -1.51 10.36 5.88
CA MET A 42 -1.85 10.60 7.29
C MET A 42 -2.05 9.30 8.09
N ALA A 43 -2.41 8.20 7.42
CA ALA A 43 -2.56 6.89 8.04
C ALA A 43 -1.22 6.19 8.36
N ALA A 44 -0.11 6.64 7.77
CA ALA A 44 1.23 6.09 8.04
C ALA A 44 1.79 6.62 9.38
N LYS A 45 1.25 6.12 10.50
CA LYS A 45 1.59 6.58 11.86
C LYS A 45 2.78 5.87 12.49
N GLU A 46 3.07 4.65 12.07
CA GLU A 46 4.15 3.85 12.64
C GLU A 46 5.43 4.00 11.80
N PRO A 47 6.62 3.98 12.39
CA PRO A 47 7.86 3.92 11.63
C PRO A 47 7.92 2.67 10.73
N GLY A 48 8.52 2.82 9.55
CA GLY A 48 8.78 1.70 8.63
C GLY A 48 8.62 2.07 7.16
N LEU A 49 8.75 1.06 6.30
CA LEU A 49 8.54 1.19 4.86
C LEU A 49 7.08 0.96 4.51
N TYR A 50 6.51 1.91 3.77
CA TYR A 50 5.17 1.84 3.22
C TYR A 50 5.21 1.84 1.70
N LEU A 51 4.35 1.05 1.07
CA LEU A 51 4.02 1.17 -0.34
C LEU A 51 2.66 1.87 -0.45
N LEU A 52 2.65 3.02 -1.12
CA LEU A 52 1.44 3.72 -1.51
C LEU A 52 1.23 3.52 -3.01
N THR A 53 0.10 2.96 -3.40
CA THR A 53 -0.23 2.70 -4.80
C THR A 53 -1.70 3.01 -5.07
N PHE A 54 -2.03 3.32 -6.31
CA PHE A 54 -3.41 3.50 -6.75
C PHE A 54 -3.86 2.25 -7.50
N VAL A 55 -5.01 1.69 -7.13
CA VAL A 55 -5.62 0.52 -7.77
C VAL A 55 -6.97 0.92 -8.35
N GLU A 56 -7.18 0.64 -9.64
CA GLU A 56 -8.43 0.88 -10.36
C GLU A 56 -9.38 -0.32 -10.36
#